data_AF-A0A1F2SNK2-F1
#
_entry.id   AF-A0A1F2SNK2-F1
#
_cell.length_a   1.000
_cell.length_b   1.000
_cell.length_c   1.000
_cell.angle_alpha   90.00
_cell.angle_beta   90.00
_cell.angle_gamma   90.00
#
_symmetry.space_group_name_H-M   'P 1'
#
loop_
_entity.id
_entity.type
_entity.pdbx_description
1 polymer ?
#
loop_
_entity_poly.entity_id
_entity_poly.type
_entity_poly.pdbx_seq_one_letter_code
_entity_poly.pdbx_strand_id
1 'polypeptide(L)' 'MPVENAEVGVTLLMPAMPAMGMAPVSVEATLQAMGQGQYTGTLEIPSPFSWQTTITVKKGGQLAGTVRTTLLAR' A
#
# COMPACT_ATOMS: atom_id res chain seq x y z
N MET A 1 19.44 -4.02 7.44
CA MET A 1 18.97 -5.27 8.07
C MET A 1 17.51 -5.46 7.71
N PRO A 2 17.05 -6.68 7.38
CA PRO A 2 15.64 -6.95 7.11
C PRO A 2 14.78 -6.57 8.32
N VAL A 3 13.60 -5.98 8.08
CA VAL A 3 12.67 -5.62 9.15
C VAL A 3 11.77 -6.81 9.41
N GLU A 4 12.09 -7.59 10.45
CA GLU A 4 11.27 -8.73 10.88
C GLU A 4 10.23 -8.35 11.92
N ASN A 5 9.18 -9.16 12.03
CA ASN A 5 8.06 -9.00 12.96
C ASN A 5 7.44 -7.60 12.90
N ALA A 6 7.32 -7.05 11.69
CA ALA A 6 6.66 -5.78 11.44
C ALA A 6 5.25 -5.99 10.89
N GLU A 7 4.38 -5.06 11.22
CA GLU A 7 3.11 -4.87 10.53
C GLU A 7 3.40 -4.09 9.25
N VAL A 8 3.20 -4.73 8.10
CA VAL A 8 3.39 -4.10 6.80
C VAL A 8 2.03 -3.94 6.13
N GLY A 9 1.69 -2.70 5.79
CA GLY A 9 0.45 -2.34 5.10
C GLY A 9 0.74 -1.66 3.77
N VAL A 10 -0.13 -1.87 2.80
CA VAL A 10 -0.12 -1.20 1.50
C VAL A 10 -1.45 -0.49 1.31
N THR A 11 -1.40 0.79 0.97
CA THR A 11 -2.56 1.59 0.59
C THR A 11 -2.37 2.06 -0.84
N LEU A 12 -3.33 1.76 -1.72
CA LEU A 12 -3.47 2.37 -3.04
C LEU A 12 -4.51 3.47 -2.96
N LEU A 13 -4.20 4.63 -3.53
CA LEU A 13 -5.07 5.79 -3.56
C LEU A 13 -5.18 6.34 -4.98
N MET A 14 -6.41 6.43 -5.47
CA MET A 14 -6.78 7.28 -6.58
C MET A 14 -7.26 8.61 -6.00
N PRO A 15 -6.60 9.73 -6.32
CA PRO A 15 -7.04 11.03 -5.83
C PRO A 15 -8.41 11.39 -6.40
N ALA A 16 -9.13 12.25 -5.69
CA ALA A 16 -10.40 12.78 -6.18
C ALA A 16 -10.21 13.47 -7.54
N MET A 17 -11.21 13.36 -8.41
CA MET A 17 -11.28 14.10 -9.67
C MET A 17 -12.55 14.95 -9.66
N PRO A 18 -12.51 16.14 -9.01
CA PRO A 18 -13.70 16.97 -8.79
C PRO A 18 -14.39 17.38 -10.10
N ALA A 19 -13.59 17.65 -11.14
CA ALA A 19 -14.09 18.00 -12.47
C ALA A 19 -14.97 16.91 -13.11
N MET A 20 -14.79 15.65 -12.68
CA MET A 20 -15.58 14.50 -13.14
C MET A 20 -16.58 14.01 -12.08
N GLY A 21 -16.74 14.73 -10.96
CA GLY A 21 -17.64 14.32 -9.87
C GLY A 21 -17.22 13.05 -9.13
N MET A 22 -15.97 12.61 -9.27
CA MET A 22 -15.47 11.38 -8.65
C MET A 22 -14.76 11.66 -7.31
N ALA A 23 -15.24 11.00 -6.26
CA ALA A 23 -14.62 10.96 -4.94
C ALA A 23 -13.28 10.19 -4.97
N PRO A 24 -12.37 10.41 -3.99
CA PRO A 24 -11.16 9.60 -3.91
C PRO A 24 -11.50 8.14 -3.64
N VAL A 25 -10.71 7.24 -4.20
CA VAL A 25 -10.87 5.80 -3.98
C VAL A 25 -9.60 5.26 -3.34
N SER A 26 -9.75 4.54 -2.23
CA SER A 26 -8.64 3.89 -1.53
C SER A 26 -8.86 2.39 -1.41
N VAL A 27 -7.79 1.62 -1.59
CA VAL A 27 -7.77 0.17 -1.38
C VAL A 27 -6.59 -0.15 -0.47
N GLU A 28 -6.80 -1.01 0.52
CA GLU A 28 -5.79 -1.34 1.52
C GLU A 28 -5.60 -2.85 1.65
N ALA A 29 -4.36 -3.28 1.91
CA ALA A 29 -4.04 -4.66 2.23
C ALA A 29 -2.94 -4.71 3.30
N THR A 30 -3.08 -5.66 4.21
CA THR A 30 -2.03 -6.04 5.15
C THR A 30 -1.22 -7.20 4.56
N LEU A 31 0.10 -7.08 4.57
CA LEU A 31 1.00 -8.12 4.08
C LEU A 31 1.37 -9.08 5.21
N GLN A 32 1.38 -10.37 4.90
CA GLN A 32 1.82 -11.44 5.79
C GLN A 32 3.32 -11.65 5.68
N ALA A 33 3.99 -11.83 6.81
CA ALA A 33 5.42 -12.14 6.83
C ALA A 33 5.67 -13.54 6.26
N MET A 34 6.61 -13.64 5.30
CA MET A 34 7.13 -14.90 4.78
C MET A 34 8.46 -15.32 5.43
N GLY A 35 8.99 -14.48 6.33
CA GLY A 35 10.32 -14.64 6.93
C GLY A 35 11.41 -13.90 6.14
N GLN A 36 12.59 -13.74 6.76
CA GLN A 36 13.76 -13.06 6.16
C GLN A 36 13.45 -11.62 5.68
N GLY A 37 12.51 -10.94 6.34
CA GLY A 37 12.07 -9.58 5.96
C GLY A 37 11.22 -9.51 4.68
N GLN A 38 10.74 -10.64 4.15
CA GLN A 38 9.80 -10.67 3.04
C GLN A 38 8.37 -10.65 3.54
N TYR A 39 7.51 -9.90 2.84
CA TYR A 39 6.10 -9.76 3.15
C TYR A 39 5.28 -9.90 1.86
N THR A 40 4.20 -10.66 1.91
CA THR A 40 3.34 -10.94 0.75
C THR A 40 1.88 -10.71 1.06
N GLY A 41 1.10 -10.36 0.05
CA GLY A 41 -0.33 -10.15 0.17
C GLY A 41 -0.94 -9.91 -1.19
N THR A 42 -2.26 -9.99 -1.24
CA THR A 42 -3.04 -9.75 -2.45
C THR A 42 -3.89 -8.51 -2.26
N LEU A 43 -4.00 -7.71 -3.31
CA LEU A 43 -4.87 -6.54 -3.35
C LEU A 43 -5.54 -6.48 -4.72
N GLU A 44 -6.86 -6.34 -4.72
CA GLU A 44 -7.64 -6.20 -5.95
C GLU A 44 -7.63 -4.74 -6.39
N ILE A 45 -7.16 -4.48 -7.61
CA ILE A 45 -7.11 -3.14 -8.16
C ILE A 45 -8.35 -2.93 -9.02
N PRO A 46 -9.24 -1.97 -8.67
CA PRO A 46 -10.54 -1.87 -9.32
C PRO A 46 -10.47 -1.27 -10.74
N SER A 47 -9.35 -0.66 -11.13
CA SER A 47 -9.19 -0.10 -12.48
C SER A 47 -7.73 -0.04 -12.96
N PRO A 48 -7.48 -0.16 -14.29
CA PRO A 48 -6.14 -0.22 -14.89
C PRO A 48 -5.53 1.19 -15.06
N PHE A 49 -5.57 2.00 -14.01
CA PHE A 49 -5.00 3.35 -13.99
C PHE A 49 -3.77 3.43 -13.09
N SER A 50 -3.20 4.63 -12.99
CA SER A 50 -2.15 4.92 -12.02
C SER A 50 -2.75 5.08 -10.62
N TRP A 51 -2.17 4.38 -9.64
CA TRP A 51 -2.52 4.49 -8.23
C TRP A 51 -1.33 5.03 -7.44
N GLN A 52 -1.57 5.97 -6.54
CA GLN A 52 -0.58 6.36 -5.55
C GLN A 52 -0.46 5.23 -4.53
N THR A 53 0.73 4.69 -4.35
CA THR A 53 0.98 3.55 -3.47
C THR A 53 1.76 4.02 -2.26
N THR A 54 1.23 3.76 -1.06
CA THR A 54 1.94 3.97 0.20
C THR A 54 2.14 2.63 0.89
N ILE A 55 3.39 2.26 1.13
CA ILE A 55 3.76 1.08 1.91
C ILE A 55 4.22 1.58 3.28
N THR A 56 3.57 1.10 4.34
CA THR A 56 3.86 1.48 5.72
C THR A 56 4.40 0.28 6.47
N VAL A 57 5.51 0.45 7.17
CA VAL A 57 6.11 -0.57 8.04
C VAL A 57 6.05 -0.07 9.46
N LYS A 58 5.37 -0.81 10.34
CA LYS A 58 5.34 -0.55 11.79
C LYS A 58 6.00 -1.70 12.54
N LYS A 59 6.84 -1.38 13.53
CA LYS A 59 7.46 -2.36 14.41
C LYS A 59 7.08 -2.04 15.85
N GLY A 60 6.44 -2.99 16.54
CA GLY A 60 5.91 -2.76 17.88
C GLY A 60 4.92 -1.57 17.93
N GLY A 61 4.08 -1.42 16.92
CA GLY A 61 3.14 -0.30 16.78
C GLY A 61 3.75 1.05 16.38
N GLN A 62 5.08 1.20 16.36
CA GLN A 62 5.75 2.43 15.95
C GLN A 62 6.10 2.42 14.47
N LEU A 63 5.94 3.56 13.80
CA LEU A 63 6.33 3.72 12.40
C LEU A 63 7.84 3.53 12.25
N ALA A 64 8.23 2.44 11.57
CA ALA A 64 9.61 2.14 11.25
C ALA A 64 10.02 2.69 9.87
N GLY A 65 9.04 2.86 8.96
CA GLY A 65 9.29 3.46 7.66
C GLY A 65 8.06 3.59 6.78
N THR A 66 8.18 4.43 5.76
CA THR A 66 7.15 4.62 4.74
C THR A 66 7.82 4.74 3.38
N VAL A 67 7.25 4.07 2.38
CA VAL A 67 7.62 4.22 0.97
C VAL A 67 6.41 4.73 0.22
N ARG A 68 6.59 5.79 -0.58
CA ARG A 68 5.57 6.30 -1.49
C ARG A 68 6.05 6.09 -2.91
N THR A 69 5.23 5.46 -3.73
CA THR A 69 5.52 5.16 -5.13
C THR A 69 4.23 5.24 -5.95
N THR A 70 4.32 4.95 -7.25
CA THR A 70 3.17 4.87 -8.15
C THR A 70 3.09 3.47 -8.73
N LEU A 71 1.91 2.86 -8.63
CA LEU A 71 1.61 1.60 -9.28
C LEU A 71 0.82 1.87 -10.56
N LEU A 72 1.33 1.41 -11.69
CA LEU A 72 0.62 1.40 -12.96
C LEU A 72 -0.06 0.03 -13.12
N ALA A 73 -1.38 -0.02 -12.95
CA ALA A 73 -2.16 -1.21 -13.24
C ALA A 73 -2.39 -1.31 -14.75
N ARG A 74 -2.21 -2.51 -15.32
CA ARG A 74 -2.32 -2.79 -16.75
C ARG A 74 -3.02 -4.11 -16.99
#